data_AF-A0A1Q6RTI1-F1
#
_entry.id   AF-A0A1Q6RTI1-F1
#
_cell.length_a   1.000
_cell.length_b   1.000
_cell.length_c   1.000
_cell.angle_alpha   90.00
_cell.angle_beta   90.00
_cell.angle_gamma   90.00
#
_symmetry.space_group_name_H-M   'P 1'
#
loop_
_entity.id
_entity.type
_entity.pdbx_description
1 polymer ?
#
loop_
_entity_poly.entity_id
_entity_poly.type
_entity_poly.pdbx_seq_one_letter_code
_entity_poly.pdbx_strand_id
1 'polypeptide(L)'
;MYICVTCDSKVRAGDVLFLEKSRDFGEVAAKAVGGAIVGFVTDIQPDGCVSKQYIENKIGSRRILGRAAITGGNVALFSCENTFAEHARETFAAV
;
A
#
# COMPACT_ATOMS: atom_id res chain seq x y z
N MET A 1 4.68 -3.64 8.61
CA MET A 1 3.33 -3.89 8.08
C MET A 1 3.44 -4.10 6.58
N TYR A 2 2.64 -4.97 5.96
CA TYR A 2 2.67 -5.21 4.51
C TYR A 2 1.34 -4.88 3.85
N ILE A 3 1.40 -4.34 2.63
CA ILE A 3 0.27 -4.13 1.74
C ILE A 3 0.60 -4.80 0.41
N CYS A 4 -0.28 -5.65 -0.08
CA CYS A 4 -0.13 -6.30 -1.37
C CYS A 4 -0.58 -5.35 -2.48
N VAL A 5 0.25 -5.20 -3.52
CA VAL A 5 -0.05 -4.43 -4.72
C VAL A 5 0.15 -5.30 -5.95
N THR A 6 -0.81 -5.24 -6.89
CA THR A 6 -0.62 -5.76 -8.24
C THR A 6 0.10 -4.69 -9.04
N CYS A 7 1.15 -5.06 -9.76
CA CYS A 7 2.00 -4.16 -10.52
C CYS A 7 1.84 -4.42 -12.02
N ASP A 8 1.49 -3.39 -12.77
CA ASP A 8 1.47 -3.40 -14.24
C ASP A 8 2.85 -3.05 -14.83
N SER A 9 3.72 -2.46 -13.98
CA SER A 9 5.10 -2.14 -14.31
C SER A 9 6.06 -2.98 -13.47
N LYS A 10 7.29 -3.15 -13.97
CA LYS A 10 8.34 -3.89 -13.25
C LYS A 10 8.74 -3.14 -11.98
N VAL A 11 8.42 -3.72 -10.82
CA VAL A 11 8.88 -3.30 -9.50
C VAL A 11 9.93 -4.29 -9.00
N ARG A 12 11.00 -3.79 -8.38
CA ARG A 12 12.05 -4.60 -7.76
C ARG A 12 12.00 -4.47 -6.25
N ALA A 13 12.43 -5.53 -5.55
CA ALA A 13 12.65 -5.45 -4.12
C ALA A 13 13.66 -4.31 -3.81
N GLY A 14 13.32 -3.48 -2.83
CA GLY A 14 14.03 -2.27 -2.44
C GLY A 14 13.51 -0.98 -3.08
N ASP A 15 12.71 -1.05 -4.15
CA ASP A 15 12.17 0.14 -4.81
C ASP A 15 11.30 0.95 -3.83
N VAL A 16 11.53 2.26 -3.78
CA VAL A 16 10.74 3.19 -2.98
C VAL A 16 9.46 3.51 -3.75
N LEU A 17 8.33 3.26 -3.10
CA LEU A 17 7.00 3.53 -3.66
C LEU A 17 6.21 4.39 -2.68
N PHE A 18 5.17 5.04 -3.18
CA PHE A 18 4.12 5.59 -2.32
C PHE A 18 2.73 5.14 -2.76
N LEU A 19 1.86 4.94 -1.78
CA LEU A 19 0.45 4.67 -2.01
C LEU A 19 -0.36 5.95 -1.84
N GLU A 20 -1.26 6.23 -2.77
CA GLU A 20 -2.22 7.35 -2.67
C GLU A 20 -3.55 7.00 -3.35
N LYS A 21 -4.64 7.64 -2.92
CA LYS A 21 -5.92 7.51 -3.63
C LYS A 21 -5.80 8.22 -4.99
N SER A 22 -5.93 7.45 -6.07
CA SER A 22 -5.96 7.98 -7.43
C SER A 22 -7.28 8.68 -7.68
N ARG A 23 -7.22 9.90 -8.22
CA ARG A 23 -8.41 10.65 -8.66
C ARG A 23 -8.97 10.12 -9.97
N ASP A 24 -8.11 9.56 -10.81
CA ASP A 24 -8.47 9.11 -12.16
C ASP A 24 -9.12 7.73 -12.12
N PHE A 25 -8.65 6.86 -11.22
CA PHE A 25 -9.11 5.47 -11.12
C PHE A 25 -10.03 5.21 -9.93
N GLY A 26 -10.08 6.11 -8.94
CA GLY A 26 -10.87 5.90 -7.73
C GLY A 26 -10.34 4.77 -6.82
N GLU A 27 -9.12 4.28 -7.06
CA GLU A 27 -8.46 3.20 -6.32
C GLU A 27 -7.20 3.69 -5.59
N VAL A 28 -6.63 2.85 -4.72
CA VAL A 28 -5.33 3.16 -4.11
C VAL A 28 -4.22 2.73 -5.04
N ALA A 29 -3.60 3.71 -5.70
CA ALA A 29 -2.51 3.49 -6.64
C ALA A 29 -1.17 3.39 -5.90
N ALA A 30 -0.32 2.48 -6.35
CA ALA A 30 1.09 2.44 -6.04
C ALA A 30 1.87 3.23 -7.10
N LYS A 31 2.70 4.17 -6.65
CA LYS A 31 3.48 5.05 -7.51
C LYS A 31 4.96 4.99 -7.19
N ALA A 32 5.78 5.01 -8.23
CA ALA A 32 7.21 5.26 -8.09
C ALA A 32 7.47 6.72 -7.66
N VAL A 33 8.64 7.00 -7.09
CA VAL A 33 9.04 8.36 -6.65
C VAL A 33 8.88 9.42 -7.75
N GLY A 34 9.05 9.04 -9.03
CA GLY A 34 8.82 9.91 -10.19
C GLY A 34 7.35 10.21 -10.49
N GLY A 35 6.40 9.70 -9.71
CA GLY A 35 4.96 9.95 -9.85
C GLY A 35 4.22 9.00 -10.79
N ALA A 36 4.94 8.15 -11.54
CA ALA A 36 4.37 7.14 -12.41
C ALA A 36 3.62 6.07 -11.58
N ILE A 37 2.40 5.74 -11.99
CA ILE A 37 1.65 4.61 -11.43
C ILE A 37 2.34 3.32 -11.89
N VAL A 38 2.69 2.49 -10.93
CA VAL A 38 3.29 1.17 -11.18
C VAL A 38 2.31 0.04 -10.91
N GLY A 39 1.17 0.32 -10.27
CA GLY A 39 0.16 -0.65 -9.92
C GLY A 39 -0.89 -0.12 -8.94
N PHE A 40 -1.65 -1.04 -8.36
CA PHE A 40 -2.75 -0.75 -7.43
C PHE A 40 -2.77 -1.73 -6.27
N VAL A 41 -3.30 -1.30 -5.12
CA VAL A 41 -3.55 -2.17 -3.96
C VAL A 41 -4.52 -3.26 -4.36
N THR A 42 -4.18 -4.51 -4.06
CA THR A 42 -5.02 -5.65 -4.45
C THR A 42 -6.33 -5.67 -3.68
N ASP A 43 -7.40 -6.11 -4.37
CA ASP A 43 -8.72 -6.31 -3.77
C ASP A 43 -8.69 -7.30 -2.61
N ILE A 44 -7.99 -8.41 -2.82
CA ILE A 44 -7.80 -9.46 -1.84
C ILE A 44 -6.38 -9.34 -1.30
N GLN A 45 -6.27 -9.04 -0.01
CA GLN A 45 -5.01 -8.94 0.71
C GLN A 45 -4.68 -10.31 1.30
N PRO A 46 -3.49 -10.88 1.05
CA PRO A 46 -3.10 -12.16 1.61
C PRO A 46 -2.87 -12.07 3.12
N ASP A 47 -2.84 -13.21 3.79
CA ASP A 47 -2.58 -13.30 5.23
C ASP A 47 -1.28 -12.57 5.61
N GLY A 48 -1.33 -11.81 6.71
CA GLY A 48 -0.23 -10.98 7.17
C GLY A 48 -0.13 -9.60 6.50
N CYS A 49 -0.96 -9.31 5.49
CA CYS A 49 -1.14 -7.96 4.94
C CYS A 49 -2.32 -7.23 5.60
N VAL A 50 -2.32 -5.91 5.46
CA VAL A 50 -3.42 -5.05 5.92
C VAL A 50 -4.62 -5.23 5.00
N SER A 51 -5.83 -5.30 5.56
CA SER A 51 -7.04 -5.40 4.75
C SER A 51 -7.26 -4.16 3.86
N LYS A 52 -7.80 -4.37 2.66
CA LYS A 52 -8.11 -3.28 1.71
C LYS A 52 -9.01 -2.22 2.35
N GLN A 53 -10.07 -2.64 3.05
CA GLN A 53 -10.99 -1.72 3.70
C GLN A 53 -10.29 -0.81 4.72
N TYR A 54 -9.34 -1.35 5.50
CA TYR A 54 -8.58 -0.52 6.44
C TYR A 54 -7.70 0.50 5.71
N ILE A 55 -7.03 0.10 4.62
CA ILE A 55 -6.22 1.00 3.79
C ILE A 55 -7.10 2.13 3.25
N GLU A 56 -8.23 1.81 2.63
CA GLU A 56 -9.14 2.80 2.02
C GLU A 56 -9.71 3.78 3.05
N ASN A 57 -10.11 3.29 4.22
CA ASN A 57 -10.64 4.12 5.30
C ASN A 57 -9.59 5.09 5.87
N LYS A 58 -8.32 4.70 5.88
CA LYS A 58 -7.25 5.48 6.53
C LYS A 58 -6.44 6.34 5.57
N ILE A 59 -6.38 5.98 4.29
CA ILE A 59 -5.52 6.67 3.31
C ILE A 59 -6.07 8.07 2.98
N GLY A 60 -7.38 8.25 2.82
CA GLY A 60 -7.98 9.57 2.53
C GLY A 60 -7.21 10.34 1.45
N SER A 61 -6.76 11.56 1.78
CA SER A 61 -5.88 12.39 0.93
C SER A 61 -4.37 12.25 1.25
N ARG A 62 -4.01 11.32 2.13
CA ARG A 62 -2.63 11.09 2.58
C ARG A 62 -1.86 10.23 1.59
N ARG A 63 -0.54 10.23 1.75
CA ARG A 63 0.39 9.36 1.06
C ARG A 63 1.07 8.43 2.04
N ILE A 64 1.23 7.17 1.65
CA ILE A 64 1.96 6.16 2.42
C ILE A 64 3.30 5.96 1.73
N LEU A 65 4.41 6.30 2.39
CA LEU A 65 5.73 6.03 1.85
C LEU A 65 6.24 4.69 2.38
N GLY A 66 6.93 3.94 1.52
CA GLY A 66 7.48 2.65 1.88
C GLY A 66 8.32 2.06 0.76
N ARG A 67 8.59 0.77 0.85
CA ARG A 67 9.43 0.05 -0.10
C ARG A 67 8.79 -1.26 -0.52
N ALA A 68 9.01 -1.68 -1.76
CA ALA A 68 8.72 -3.05 -2.16
C ALA A 68 9.67 -3.99 -1.41
N ALA A 69 9.17 -4.74 -0.43
CA ALA A 69 9.98 -5.66 0.37
C ALA A 69 10.16 -7.02 -0.31
N ILE A 70 9.07 -7.52 -0.91
CA ILE A 70 9.04 -8.79 -1.63
C ILE A 70 8.39 -8.52 -2.98
N THR A 71 8.93 -9.10 -4.05
CA THR A 71 8.36 -9.01 -5.39
C THR A 71 8.29 -10.41 -6.01
N GLY A 72 7.19 -10.74 -6.67
CA GLY A 72 7.01 -12.02 -7.35
C GLY A 72 5.95 -11.90 -8.44
N GLY A 73 6.27 -12.33 -9.66
CA GLY A 73 5.38 -12.16 -10.81
C GLY A 73 5.01 -10.68 -11.01
N ASN A 74 3.71 -10.40 -11.05
CA ASN A 74 3.13 -9.06 -11.13
C ASN A 74 2.68 -8.52 -9.76
N VAL A 75 3.24 -9.01 -8.65
CA VAL A 75 2.85 -8.60 -7.30
C VAL A 75 4.06 -8.10 -6.52
N ALA A 76 3.85 -7.07 -5.71
CA ALA A 76 4.81 -6.65 -4.69
C ALA A 76 4.14 -6.54 -3.31
N LEU A 77 4.86 -6.95 -2.27
CA LEU A 77 4.52 -6.64 -0.89
C LEU A 77 5.21 -5.33 -0.51
N PHE A 78 4.41 -4.29 -0.39
CA PHE A 78 4.84 -2.97 0.04
C PHE A 78 4.95 -2.93 1.57
N SER A 79 6.16 -2.72 2.06
CA SER A 79 6.44 -2.51 3.48
C SER A 79 6.49 -1.02 3.78
N CYS A 80 5.70 -0.61 4.78
CA CYS A 80 5.75 0.74 5.32
C CYS A 80 5.85 0.70 6.84
N GLU A 81 6.58 1.67 7.38
CA GLU A 81 6.67 1.90 8.83
C GLU A 81 5.65 2.97 9.25
N ASN A 82 4.91 2.62 10.29
CA ASN A 82 4.17 3.44 11.26
C ASN A 82 3.37 4.71 10.88
N THR A 83 3.03 4.98 9.62
CA THR A 83 2.03 6.04 9.32
C THR A 83 0.58 5.62 9.58
N PHE A 84 0.29 4.31 9.70
CA PHE A 84 -1.06 3.78 9.97
C PHE A 84 -1.23 3.23 11.39
N ALA A 85 -0.15 2.65 11.95
CA ALA A 85 -0.22 1.84 13.16
C ALA A 85 -0.36 2.66 14.46
N GLU A 86 0.05 3.93 14.49
CA GLU A 86 -0.18 4.78 15.67
C GLU A 86 -1.67 4.97 15.98
N HIS A 87 -2.55 5.02 14.97
CA HIS A 87 -4.01 5.06 15.18
C HIS A 87 -4.70 3.69 15.16
N ALA A 88 -4.06 2.63 14.64
CA ALA A 88 -4.61 1.28 14.75
C ALA A 88 -4.60 0.79 16.20
N ARG A 89 -3.53 1.13 16.94
CA ARG A 89 -3.40 0.79 18.36
C ARG A 89 -4.49 1.38 19.24
N GLU A 90 -5.00 2.57 18.91
CA GLU A 90 -6.10 3.21 19.66
C GLU A 90 -7.45 2.52 19.42
N THR A 91 -7.65 1.88 18.26
CA THR A 91 -8.92 1.21 17.94
C THR A 91 -9.01 -0.20 18.56
N PHE A 92 -7.87 -0.88 18.77
CA PHE A 92 -7.83 -2.20 19.42
C PHE A 92 -7.60 -2.16 20.93
N ALA A 93 -7.22 -1.01 21.51
CA ALA A 93 -7.13 -0.82 22.96
C ALA A 93 -8.44 -0.35 23.60
N ALA A 94 -9.50 -0.14 22.79
CA ALA A 94 -10.81 0.32 23.23
C ALA A 94 -11.91 -0.76 23.17
N VAL A 95 -11.53 -2.05 23.15
CA VAL A 95 -12.44 -3.19 23.27
C VAL A 95 -12.06 -4.04 24.46
#